data_AF-A0A8H3A2H1-F1
#
_entry.id   AF-A0A8H3A2H1-F1
#
_cell.length_a   1.000
_cell.length_b   1.000
_cell.length_c   1.000
_cell.angle_alpha   90.00
_cell.angle_beta   90.00
_cell.angle_gamma   90.00
#
_symmetry.space_group_name_H-M   'P 1'
#
loop_
_entity.id
_entity.type
_entity.pdbx_description
1 polymer ?
#
loop_
_entity_poly.entity_id
_entity_poly.type
_entity_poly.pdbx_seq_one_letter_code
_entity_poly.pdbx_strand_id
1 'polypeptide(L)'
;LDIPQLNLPKLPSYNLSPQVAHNLGPYSARYEVQSNISSALPLGCNVTMINVLQRHGARYPTGKAGIAIENTLAKLNKIAVQDITEPSLQFVPTFRYSYVPSQLVPFGRVQSYISGKIIANSYPSLGSSSFVRAANITRIVKSSQWWKQGFEGRPFDVDEFNLVQPDLVIPVGKVSPQNDGDFPDSNS
;
A
#
# COMPACT_ATOMS: atom_id res chain seq x y z
N LEU A 1 -7.86 -33.67 -15.46
CA LEU A 1 -6.64 -32.89 -15.77
C LEU A 1 -6.49 -31.90 -14.63
N ASP A 2 -5.63 -32.23 -13.67
CA ASP A 2 -5.35 -31.35 -12.54
C ASP A 2 -4.58 -30.14 -13.07
N ILE A 3 -5.24 -28.98 -13.10
CA ILE A 3 -4.56 -27.71 -13.33
C ILE A 3 -3.71 -27.49 -12.07
N PRO A 4 -2.37 -27.39 -12.16
CA PRO A 4 -1.55 -27.11 -11.01
C PRO A 4 -2.06 -25.82 -10.36
N GLN A 5 -2.56 -25.91 -9.12
CA GLN A 5 -2.86 -24.73 -8.34
C GLN A 5 -1.53 -24.00 -8.16
N LEU A 6 -1.38 -22.90 -8.88
CA LEU A 6 -0.20 -22.07 -8.78
C LEU A 6 -0.19 -21.50 -7.36
N ASN A 7 0.77 -21.92 -6.54
CA ASN A 7 0.93 -21.43 -5.17
C ASN A 7 1.36 -19.96 -5.20
N LEU A 8 0.41 -19.07 -5.42
CA LEU A 8 0.63 -17.64 -5.49
C LEU A 8 0.93 -17.09 -4.09
N PRO A 9 1.83 -16.10 -3.98
CA PRO A 9 2.04 -15.41 -2.73
C PRO A 9 0.73 -14.75 -2.27
N LYS A 10 0.38 -14.91 -1.00
CA LYS A 10 -0.83 -14.29 -0.43
C LYS A 10 -0.61 -12.80 -0.21
N LEU A 11 -1.54 -11.96 -0.68
CA LEU A 11 -1.55 -10.53 -0.36
C LEU A 11 -1.64 -10.33 1.16
N PRO A 12 -0.87 -9.39 1.73
CA PRO A 12 -0.94 -9.12 3.16
C PRO A 12 -2.29 -8.46 3.49
N SER A 13 -2.89 -8.89 4.59
CA SER A 13 -4.16 -8.37 5.11
C SER A 13 -3.99 -7.73 6.48
N TYR A 14 -4.95 -6.91 6.89
CA TYR A 14 -4.99 -6.44 8.28
C TYR A 14 -5.27 -7.61 9.22
N ASN A 15 -4.76 -7.52 10.45
CA ASN A 15 -5.13 -8.42 11.54
C ASN A 15 -6.48 -8.00 12.12
N LEU A 16 -7.53 -8.08 11.30
CA LEU A 16 -8.89 -7.66 11.61
C LEU A 16 -9.86 -8.67 10.98
N SER A 17 -11.06 -8.80 11.55
CA SER A 17 -12.10 -9.63 10.96
C SER A 17 -12.53 -9.06 9.59
N PRO A 18 -12.97 -9.90 8.62
CA PRO A 18 -13.44 -9.43 7.32
C PRO A 18 -14.57 -8.38 7.42
N GLN A 19 -15.44 -8.51 8.44
CA GLN A 19 -16.53 -7.58 8.70
C GLN A 19 -16.04 -6.15 8.98
N VAL A 20 -14.82 -5.99 9.49
CA VAL A 20 -14.19 -4.67 9.64
C VAL A 20 -13.28 -4.39 8.46
N ALA A 21 -12.34 -5.29 8.16
CA ALA A 21 -11.27 -5.08 7.18
C ALA A 21 -11.77 -4.76 5.77
N HIS A 22 -12.92 -5.33 5.36
CA HIS A 22 -13.49 -5.11 4.03
C HIS A 22 -14.42 -3.89 3.97
N ASN A 23 -14.75 -3.28 5.12
CA ASN A 23 -15.67 -2.14 5.22
C ASN A 23 -14.97 -0.80 5.55
N LEU A 24 -13.65 -0.69 5.29
CA LEU A 24 -12.89 0.55 5.45
C LEU A 24 -12.83 1.40 4.17
N GLY A 25 -13.66 1.07 3.17
CA GLY A 25 -13.72 1.75 1.88
C GLY A 25 -12.35 1.82 1.19
N PRO A 26 -11.86 3.01 0.79
CA PRO A 26 -10.58 3.15 0.11
C PRO A 26 -9.36 2.90 1.01
N TYR A 27 -9.56 2.61 2.31
CA TYR A 27 -8.51 2.28 3.27
C TYR A 27 -8.40 0.78 3.54
N SER A 28 -9.35 -0.03 3.04
CA SER A 28 -9.28 -1.49 3.10
C SER A 28 -8.00 -1.98 2.42
N ALA A 29 -7.32 -2.95 3.03
CA ALA A 29 -6.28 -3.70 2.33
C ALA A 29 -6.90 -4.39 1.11
N ARG A 30 -6.13 -4.60 0.03
CA ARG A 30 -6.64 -5.35 -1.13
C ARG A 30 -7.01 -6.78 -0.69
N TYR A 31 -8.23 -7.19 -1.01
CA TYR A 31 -8.73 -8.55 -0.83
C TYR A 31 -9.35 -9.05 -2.13
N GLU A 32 -9.46 -10.36 -2.28
CA GLU A 32 -10.13 -10.98 -3.42
C GLU A 32 -11.65 -10.87 -3.26
N VAL A 33 -12.32 -10.47 -4.34
CA VAL A 33 -13.78 -10.43 -4.40
C VAL A 33 -14.25 -11.73 -5.04
N GLN A 34 -15.14 -12.44 -4.35
CA GLN A 34 -15.70 -13.68 -4.88
C GLN A 34 -16.47 -13.41 -6.17
N SER A 35 -16.25 -14.29 -7.14
CA SER A 35 -16.88 -14.26 -8.45
C SER A 35 -17.38 -15.66 -8.77
N ASN A 36 -18.58 -15.76 -9.34
CA ASN A 36 -19.10 -17.01 -9.89
C ASN A 36 -18.40 -17.39 -11.21
N ILE A 37 -17.66 -16.45 -11.80
CA ILE A 37 -16.84 -16.67 -12.99
C ILE A 37 -15.42 -16.98 -12.54
N SER A 38 -14.91 -18.14 -12.96
CA SER A 38 -13.54 -18.58 -12.68
C SER A 38 -12.52 -17.60 -13.26
N SER A 39 -11.49 -17.28 -12.47
CA SER A 39 -10.32 -16.52 -12.91
C SER A 39 -9.27 -17.39 -13.61
N ALA A 40 -9.48 -18.70 -13.70
CA ALA A 40 -8.58 -19.62 -14.39
C ALA A 40 -8.56 -19.35 -15.90
N LEU A 41 -7.38 -19.54 -16.50
CA LEU A 41 -7.23 -19.47 -17.95
C LEU A 41 -8.06 -20.59 -18.61
N PRO A 42 -8.94 -20.28 -19.59
CA PRO A 42 -9.70 -21.32 -20.27
C PRO A 42 -8.81 -22.31 -21.01
N LEU A 43 -9.28 -23.56 -21.14
CA LEU A 43 -8.53 -24.62 -21.81
C LEU A 43 -8.25 -24.25 -23.28
N GLY A 44 -6.98 -24.39 -23.70
CA GLY A 44 -6.55 -24.06 -25.06
C GLY A 44 -6.31 -22.58 -25.32
N CYS A 45 -6.49 -21.70 -24.32
CA CYS A 45 -6.14 -20.29 -24.41
C CYS A 45 -4.73 -20.04 -23.87
N ASN A 46 -4.03 -19.09 -24.49
CA ASN A 46 -2.77 -18.54 -23.97
C ASN A 46 -2.91 -17.01 -23.83
N VAL A 47 -2.37 -16.47 -22.74
CA VAL A 47 -2.28 -15.01 -22.57
C VAL A 47 -1.10 -14.51 -23.39
N THR A 48 -1.34 -13.52 -24.24
CA THR A 48 -0.31 -12.89 -25.10
C THR A 48 0.09 -11.49 -24.62
N MET A 49 -0.75 -10.85 -23.79
CA MET A 49 -0.50 -9.54 -23.21
C MET A 49 -1.30 -9.37 -21.92
N ILE A 50 -0.73 -8.64 -20.96
CA ILE A 50 -1.44 -8.16 -19.77
C ILE A 50 -1.27 -6.64 -19.64
N ASN A 51 -2.31 -5.99 -19.12
CA ASN A 51 -2.22 -4.61 -18.66
C ASN A 51 -2.72 -4.53 -17.21
N VAL A 52 -1.95 -3.91 -16.34
CA VAL A 52 -2.27 -3.78 -14.92
C VAL A 52 -2.41 -2.31 -14.57
N LEU A 53 -3.57 -1.94 -14.05
CA LEU A 53 -3.80 -0.66 -13.39
C LEU A 53 -3.85 -0.88 -11.89
N GLN A 54 -2.88 -0.31 -11.17
CA GLN A 54 -2.75 -0.50 -9.73
C GLN A 54 -2.70 0.85 -8.99
N ARG A 55 -3.43 0.92 -7.88
CA ARG A 55 -3.33 2.03 -6.91
C ARG A 55 -2.07 1.86 -6.05
N HIS A 56 -1.57 2.96 -5.48
CA HIS A 56 -0.53 2.90 -4.45
C HIS A 56 -0.93 1.98 -3.28
N GLY A 57 0.07 1.43 -2.58
CA GLY A 57 -0.15 0.64 -1.36
C GLY A 57 -0.69 1.47 -0.19
N ALA A 58 -0.98 0.82 0.93
CA ALA A 58 -1.38 1.50 2.16
C ALA A 58 -0.37 2.58 2.59
N ARG A 59 -0.87 3.66 3.18
CA ARG A 59 -0.08 4.84 3.52
C ARG A 59 -0.55 5.49 4.80
N TYR A 60 0.32 6.32 5.38
CA TYR A 60 -0.07 7.27 6.40
C TYR A 60 -1.07 8.31 5.86
N PRO A 61 -1.81 9.01 6.74
CA PRO A 61 -2.68 10.12 6.37
C PRO A 61 -1.93 11.22 5.59
N THR A 62 -2.69 12.02 4.83
CA THR A 62 -2.11 13.23 4.22
C THR A 62 -1.77 14.25 5.32
N GLY A 63 -0.92 15.24 5.03
CA GLY A 63 -0.51 16.23 6.04
C GLY A 63 -1.68 16.86 6.79
N LYS A 64 -2.68 17.37 6.05
CA LYS A 64 -3.90 17.96 6.65
C LYS A 64 -4.71 16.96 7.49
N ALA A 65 -4.86 15.72 7.01
CA ALA A 65 -5.62 14.70 7.73
C ALA A 65 -4.89 14.21 8.99
N GLY A 66 -3.57 14.08 8.93
CA GLY A 66 -2.75 13.71 10.08
C GLY A 66 -2.80 14.76 11.20
N ILE A 67 -2.69 16.05 10.84
CA ILE A 67 -2.85 17.16 11.80
C ILE A 67 -4.25 17.14 12.45
N ALA A 68 -5.30 16.84 11.68
CA ALA A 68 -6.65 16.74 12.23
C ALA A 68 -6.79 15.57 13.24
N ILE A 69 -6.13 14.43 12.98
CA ILE A 69 -6.09 13.29 13.90
C ILE A 69 -5.32 13.66 15.17
N GLU A 70 -4.15 14.28 15.03
CA GLU A 70 -3.32 14.73 16.13
C GLU A 70 -4.06 15.71 17.04
N ASN A 71 -4.71 16.72 16.47
CA ASN A 71 -5.54 17.67 17.22
C ASN A 71 -6.69 17.00 17.97
N THR A 72 -7.29 15.95 17.39
CA THR A 72 -8.35 15.18 18.04
C THR A 72 -7.79 14.40 19.23
N LEU A 73 -6.67 13.70 19.04
CA LEU A 73 -6.01 12.97 20.13
C LEU A 73 -5.52 13.91 21.24
N ALA A 74 -5.00 15.10 20.91
CA ALA A 74 -4.57 16.09 21.89
C ALA A 74 -5.71 16.59 22.78
N LYS A 75 -6.95 16.66 22.25
CA LYS A 75 -8.14 16.98 23.06
C LYS A 75 -8.48 15.83 24.01
N LEU A 76 -8.40 14.59 23.52
CA LEU A 76 -8.73 13.40 24.31
C LEU A 76 -7.69 13.11 25.39
N ASN A 77 -6.41 13.41 25.15
CA ASN A 77 -5.33 13.25 26.12
C ASN A 77 -5.45 14.15 27.36
N LYS A 78 -6.35 15.14 27.35
CA LYS A 78 -6.66 15.97 28.52
C LYS A 78 -7.58 15.26 29.53
N ILE A 79 -8.21 14.17 29.13
CA ILE A 79 -9.09 13.36 29.98
C ILE A 79 -8.20 12.33 30.69
N ALA A 80 -8.32 12.24 32.02
CA ALA A 80 -7.58 11.24 32.77
C ALA A 80 -8.18 9.85 32.53
N VAL A 81 -7.35 8.81 32.49
CA VAL A 81 -7.79 7.44 32.15
C VAL A 81 -8.90 6.96 33.10
N GLN A 82 -8.81 7.30 34.39
CA GLN A 82 -9.82 6.94 35.40
C GLN A 82 -11.20 7.58 35.16
N ASP A 83 -11.25 8.67 34.39
CA ASP A 83 -12.49 9.38 34.07
C ASP A 83 -13.17 8.79 32.80
N ILE A 84 -12.51 7.85 32.11
CA ILE A 84 -13.05 7.17 30.93
C ILE A 84 -13.88 5.96 31.38
N THR A 85 -15.20 6.12 31.37
CA THR A 85 -16.16 5.09 31.76
C THR A 85 -16.31 3.97 30.73
N GLU A 86 -16.06 4.24 29.44
CA GLU A 86 -16.09 3.25 28.36
C GLU A 86 -14.74 2.54 28.25
N PRO A 87 -14.63 1.26 28.66
CA PRO A 87 -13.34 0.57 28.75
C PRO A 87 -12.59 0.51 27.42
N SER A 88 -13.31 0.42 26.29
CA SER A 88 -12.70 0.37 24.96
C SER A 88 -11.95 1.65 24.55
N LEU A 89 -12.13 2.76 25.27
CA LEU A 89 -11.47 4.04 25.02
C LEU A 89 -10.31 4.34 25.98
N GLN A 90 -10.03 3.49 26.97
CA GLN A 90 -8.98 3.73 27.97
C GLN A 90 -7.55 3.78 27.38
N PHE A 91 -7.36 3.24 26.18
CA PHE A 91 -6.08 3.33 25.47
C PHE A 91 -5.80 4.75 24.95
N VAL A 92 -6.82 5.59 24.78
CA VAL A 92 -6.69 6.86 24.06
C VAL A 92 -5.70 7.82 24.75
N PRO A 93 -5.75 8.07 26.07
CA PRO A 93 -4.83 9.02 26.73
C PRO A 93 -3.36 8.60 26.69
N THR A 94 -3.09 7.30 26.50
CA THR A 94 -1.72 6.77 26.42
C THR A 94 -1.28 6.47 24.99
N PHE A 95 -2.18 6.60 24.01
CA PHE A 95 -1.90 6.34 22.61
C PHE A 95 -0.94 7.40 22.06
N ARG A 96 0.19 6.93 21.51
CA ARG A 96 1.17 7.78 20.83
C ARG A 96 0.99 7.65 19.33
N TYR A 97 0.57 8.75 18.73
CA TYR A 97 0.37 8.85 17.28
C TYR A 97 1.61 9.44 16.62
N SER A 98 2.26 8.66 15.77
CA SER A 98 3.37 9.09 14.93
C SER A 98 3.09 8.70 13.49
N TYR A 99 3.35 9.60 12.55
CA TYR A 99 3.13 9.38 11.13
C TYR A 99 4.09 10.21 10.29
N VAL A 100 4.33 9.75 9.06
CA VAL A 100 5.02 10.54 8.04
C VAL A 100 4.02 10.86 6.92
N PRO A 101 3.67 12.15 6.69
CA PRO A 101 2.60 12.53 5.78
C PRO A 101 2.69 11.85 4.40
N SER A 102 1.58 11.27 3.97
CA SER A 102 1.39 10.68 2.62
C SER A 102 2.29 9.50 2.24
N GLN A 103 3.29 9.14 3.06
CA GLN A 103 4.22 8.06 2.76
C GLN A 103 3.61 6.67 2.94
N LEU A 104 4.11 5.70 2.16
CA LEU A 104 3.71 4.30 2.32
C LEU A 104 4.14 3.78 3.69
N VAL A 105 3.21 3.12 4.38
CA VAL A 105 3.56 2.33 5.57
C VAL A 105 4.29 1.05 5.14
N PRO A 106 5.09 0.40 5.99
CA PRO A 106 5.76 -0.87 5.65
C PRO A 106 4.81 -1.91 5.04
N PHE A 107 3.62 -2.03 5.60
CA PHE A 107 2.54 -2.88 5.07
C PHE A 107 2.20 -2.57 3.59
N GLY A 108 2.11 -1.30 3.20
CA GLY A 108 1.82 -0.89 1.83
C GLY A 108 2.94 -1.18 0.83
N ARG A 109 4.19 -1.21 1.31
CA ARG A 109 5.36 -1.62 0.51
C ARG A 109 5.26 -3.12 0.19
N VAL A 110 4.99 -3.93 1.20
CA VAL A 110 4.76 -5.38 1.05
C VAL A 110 3.58 -5.65 0.11
N GLN A 111 2.47 -4.93 0.23
CA GLN A 111 1.33 -5.05 -0.70
C GLN A 111 1.76 -4.88 -2.16
N SER A 112 2.55 -3.84 -2.44
CA SER A 112 2.99 -3.54 -3.80
C SER A 112 3.95 -4.61 -4.32
N TYR A 113 4.93 -5.01 -3.50
CA TYR A 113 5.89 -6.07 -3.80
C TYR A 113 5.22 -7.42 -4.09
N ILE A 114 4.32 -7.86 -3.20
CA ILE A 114 3.58 -9.11 -3.39
C ILE A 114 2.68 -9.04 -4.63
N SER A 115 2.07 -7.89 -4.91
CA SER A 115 1.29 -7.70 -6.14
C SER A 115 2.14 -7.94 -7.40
N GLY A 116 3.39 -7.44 -7.44
CA GLY A 116 4.32 -7.71 -8.52
C GLY A 116 4.64 -9.20 -8.68
N LYS A 117 4.95 -9.89 -7.56
CA LYS A 117 5.19 -11.34 -7.57
C LYS A 117 4.00 -12.14 -8.07
N ILE A 118 2.78 -11.76 -7.68
CA ILE A 118 1.57 -12.44 -8.14
C ILE A 118 1.47 -12.36 -9.66
N ILE A 119 1.68 -11.18 -10.26
CA ILE A 119 1.60 -11.02 -11.71
C ILE A 119 2.68 -11.82 -12.43
N ALA A 120 3.94 -11.77 -11.97
CA ALA A 120 5.03 -12.53 -12.55
C ALA A 120 4.78 -14.05 -12.48
N ASN A 121 4.28 -14.53 -11.33
CA ASN A 121 3.98 -15.95 -11.15
C ASN A 121 2.77 -16.40 -11.96
N SER A 122 1.72 -15.56 -12.07
CA SER A 122 0.49 -15.90 -12.80
C SER A 122 0.68 -16.02 -14.31
N TYR A 123 1.65 -15.29 -14.89
CA TYR A 123 1.85 -15.23 -16.33
C TYR A 123 3.33 -15.49 -16.72
N PRO A 124 3.91 -16.64 -16.33
CA PRO A 124 5.33 -16.88 -16.51
C PRO A 124 5.71 -16.98 -18.00
N SER A 125 4.77 -17.38 -18.86
CA SER A 125 4.96 -17.48 -20.32
C SER A 125 5.18 -16.13 -21.01
N LEU A 126 4.84 -15.01 -20.36
CA LEU A 126 5.09 -13.66 -20.88
C LEU A 126 6.52 -13.17 -20.62
N GLY A 127 7.32 -13.95 -19.86
CA GLY A 127 8.69 -13.61 -19.49
C GLY A 127 8.79 -12.68 -18.28
N SER A 128 10.00 -12.21 -18.02
CA SER A 128 10.38 -11.43 -16.82
C SER A 128 10.47 -9.93 -17.06
N SER A 129 10.12 -9.45 -18.25
CA SER A 129 10.17 -8.02 -18.59
C SER A 129 8.80 -7.36 -18.40
N SER A 130 8.80 -6.14 -17.87
CA SER A 130 7.60 -5.30 -17.75
C SER A 130 7.90 -3.87 -18.17
N PHE A 131 6.88 -3.15 -18.62
CA PHE A 131 6.94 -1.71 -18.85
C PHE A 131 6.03 -1.01 -17.84
N VAL A 132 6.62 -0.33 -16.87
CA VAL A 132 5.94 0.27 -15.72
C VAL A 132 5.94 1.78 -15.82
N ARG A 133 4.74 2.37 -15.79
CA ARG A 133 4.56 3.83 -15.70
C ARG A 133 4.04 4.22 -14.33
N ALA A 134 4.52 5.34 -13.80
CA ALA A 134 4.06 5.90 -12.53
C ALA A 134 3.76 7.39 -12.67
N ALA A 135 2.64 7.85 -12.13
CA ALA A 135 2.41 9.28 -11.97
C ALA A 135 3.44 9.87 -10.99
N ASN A 136 3.94 11.09 -11.27
CA ASN A 136 4.96 11.78 -10.47
C ASN A 136 4.40 12.27 -9.12
N ILE A 137 4.12 11.32 -8.24
CA ILE A 137 3.68 11.50 -6.87
C ILE A 137 4.44 10.46 -6.06
N THR A 138 5.18 10.88 -5.04
CA THR A 138 6.16 10.05 -4.31
C THR A 138 5.64 8.66 -3.92
N ARG A 139 4.45 8.57 -3.32
CA ARG A 139 3.84 7.27 -2.93
C ARG A 139 3.50 6.35 -4.11
N ILE A 140 3.18 6.92 -5.27
CA ILE A 140 2.87 6.16 -6.50
C ILE A 140 4.17 5.64 -7.10
N VAL A 141 5.19 6.49 -7.22
CA VAL A 141 6.53 6.09 -7.67
C VAL A 141 7.08 4.99 -6.77
N LYS A 142 7.06 5.17 -5.44
CA LYS A 142 7.50 4.15 -4.48
C LYS A 142 6.72 2.84 -4.61
N SER A 143 5.40 2.91 -4.80
CA SER A 143 4.59 1.69 -5.01
C SER A 143 5.00 0.97 -6.30
N SER A 144 5.27 1.71 -7.37
CA SER A 144 5.73 1.12 -8.65
C SER A 144 7.11 0.48 -8.54
N GLN A 145 8.01 1.09 -7.77
CA GLN A 145 9.34 0.55 -7.48
C GLN A 145 9.24 -0.78 -6.73
N TRP A 146 8.45 -0.83 -5.64
CA TRP A 146 8.20 -2.06 -4.89
C TRP A 146 7.50 -3.12 -5.74
N TRP A 147 6.53 -2.74 -6.59
CA TRP A 147 5.88 -3.66 -7.51
C TRP A 147 6.88 -4.28 -8.48
N LYS A 148 7.75 -3.46 -9.11
CA LYS A 148 8.75 -3.95 -10.07
C LYS A 148 9.83 -4.78 -9.39
N GLN A 149 10.24 -4.42 -8.17
CA GLN A 149 11.13 -5.22 -7.32
C GLN A 149 10.59 -6.65 -7.14
N GLY A 150 9.29 -6.79 -6.84
CA GLY A 150 8.63 -8.08 -6.69
C GLY A 150 8.42 -8.82 -8.01
N PHE A 151 8.03 -8.11 -9.06
CA PHE A 151 7.86 -8.68 -10.40
C PHE A 151 9.17 -9.28 -10.94
N GLU A 152 10.29 -8.60 -10.73
CA GLU A 152 11.62 -9.08 -11.13
C GLU A 152 12.21 -10.16 -10.19
N GLY A 153 11.48 -10.56 -9.15
CA GLY A 153 11.92 -11.59 -8.21
C GLY A 153 13.12 -11.18 -7.33
N ARG A 154 13.37 -9.87 -7.16
CA ARG A 154 14.47 -9.36 -6.34
C ARG A 154 14.13 -9.41 -4.84
N PRO A 155 15.13 -9.40 -3.93
CA PRO A 155 14.88 -9.37 -2.49
C PRO A 155 14.05 -8.16 -2.06
N PHE A 156 13.18 -8.35 -1.05
CA PHE A 156 12.38 -7.27 -0.46
C PHE A 156 13.21 -6.40 0.50
N ASP A 157 14.09 -7.03 1.29
CA ASP A 157 14.90 -6.34 2.29
C ASP A 157 16.12 -5.69 1.64
N VAL A 158 15.88 -4.54 1.02
CA VAL A 158 16.88 -3.73 0.33
C VAL A 158 16.68 -2.26 0.68
N ASP A 159 17.76 -1.49 0.66
CA ASP A 159 17.67 -0.04 0.78
C ASP A 159 16.81 0.55 -0.33
N GLU A 160 15.99 1.55 0.02
CA GLU A 160 15.06 2.17 -0.92
C GLU A 160 15.75 2.82 -2.14
N PHE A 161 17.03 3.20 -2.00
CA PHE A 161 17.86 3.75 -3.09
C PHE A 161 18.19 2.70 -4.14
N ASN A 162 18.18 1.42 -3.78
CA ASN A 162 18.50 0.29 -4.65
C ASN A 162 17.27 -0.33 -5.31
N LEU A 163 16.08 0.25 -5.11
CA LEU A 163 14.85 -0.26 -5.73
C LEU A 163 14.86 -0.08 -7.24
N VAL A 164 14.25 -1.06 -7.92
CA VAL A 164 14.05 -0.97 -9.37
C VAL A 164 13.18 0.22 -9.73
N GLN A 165 13.65 1.03 -10.67
CA GLN A 165 12.93 2.23 -11.13
C GLN A 165 11.82 1.88 -12.13
N PRO A 166 10.69 2.62 -12.12
CA PRO A 166 9.71 2.53 -13.21
C PRO A 166 10.33 3.03 -14.51
N ASP A 167 9.85 2.53 -15.63
CA ASP A 167 10.36 2.85 -16.97
C ASP A 167 9.94 4.25 -17.42
N LEU A 168 8.85 4.79 -16.85
CA LEU A 168 8.41 6.16 -17.09
C LEU A 168 7.75 6.77 -15.86
N VAL A 169 8.23 7.94 -15.45
CA VAL A 169 7.55 8.81 -14.48
C VAL A 169 6.80 9.91 -15.24
N ILE A 170 5.47 9.92 -15.14
CA ILE A 170 4.59 10.84 -15.85
C ILE A 170 4.41 12.10 -14.99
N PRO A 171 4.82 13.29 -15.47
CA PRO A 171 4.52 14.54 -14.78
C PRO A 171 3.01 14.71 -14.59
N VAL A 172 2.59 15.04 -13.37
CA VAL A 172 1.20 15.44 -13.09
C VAL A 172 1.20 16.97 -12.99
N GLY A 173 0.25 17.63 -13.65
CA GLY A 173 0.21 19.09 -13.83
C GLY A 173 0.31 19.90 -12.52
N LYS A 174 0.73 21.17 -12.67
CA LYS A 174 1.16 22.15 -11.65
C LYS A 174 1.37 21.54 -10.26
N VAL A 175 2.65 21.29 -9.95
CA VAL A 175 3.15 21.21 -8.59
C VAL A 175 2.78 22.51 -7.89
N SER A 176 1.62 22.54 -7.23
CA SER A 176 1.49 23.41 -6.05
C SER A 176 2.56 22.92 -5.09
N PRO A 177 3.41 23.79 -4.52
CA PRO A 177 4.32 23.39 -3.46
C PRO A 177 3.45 22.87 -2.31
N GLN A 178 3.23 21.56 -2.28
CA GLN A 178 2.74 20.90 -1.10
C GLN A 178 3.95 20.88 -0.20
N ASN A 179 3.83 21.64 0.89
CA ASN A 179 4.66 21.67 2.07
C ASN A 179 5.14 20.26 2.46
N ASP A 180 6.13 19.76 1.73
CA ASP A 180 7.01 18.68 2.14
C ASP A 180 7.86 19.32 3.24
N GLY A 181 7.64 18.85 4.45
CA GLY A 181 7.97 19.56 5.69
C GLY A 181 9.39 20.11 5.70
N ASP A 182 9.48 21.42 5.69
CA ASP A 182 10.53 22.12 6.43
C ASP A 182 10.07 22.11 7.88
N PHE A 183 10.58 21.14 8.65
CA PHE A 183 10.53 21.23 10.10
C PHE A 183 11.37 22.45 10.49
N PRO A 184 10.86 23.43 11.23
CA PRO A 184 11.74 24.42 11.83
C PRO A 184 12.64 23.66 12.80
N ASP A 185 13.95 23.73 12.55
CA ASP A 185 14.97 23.30 13.49
C ASP A 185 14.65 23.91 14.87
N SER A 186 14.38 23.04 15.83
CA SER A 186 14.41 23.41 17.23
C SER A 186 15.85 23.69 17.61
N ASN A 187 16.24 24.97 17.67
CA ASN A 187 17.41 25.41 18.42
C ASN A 187 17.24 26.86 18.91
N SER A 188 17.56 27.01 20.21
CA SER A 188 17.56 28.18 21.11
C SER A 188 16.22 28.78 21.52
#